data_AF-A0A7J6S1N3-F1
#
_entry.id   AF-A0A7J6S1N3-F1
#
_cell.length_a   1.000
_cell.length_b   1.000
_cell.length_c   1.000
_cell.angle_alpha   90.00
_cell.angle_beta   90.00
_cell.angle_gamma   90.00
#
_symmetry.space_group_name_H-M   'P 1'
#
loop_
_entity.id
_entity.type
_entity.pdbx_description
1 polymer ?
#
loop_
_entity_poly.entity_id
_entity_poly.type
_entity_poly.pdbx_seq_one_letter_code
_entity_poly.pdbx_strand_id
1 'polypeptide(L)'
;MSTAIGFNPVQSYVFALGECSKVVRTFDMRMVRSALEADMCHDVSQMAVRQFYPETVMEDATDPEDLALSGLWWSQDGNSLLLNYRGSDVYEIRNMNKVEPTTTASSSSPASKGVVAVGTPNLRVYSGRRNEETFAKECCMLGGDRYVATGGDCGHVYIWDRPTQRLQRKIKADTFVVNCVAPHPLGEPFLLTSGIDSDVKMWHTGTIRHTLKRDCSSNLLNGGPSRPLRVRMFGSQWEEQTPPTIITIEEVRSRIDQAHNRRQDANEAFRESRYETALVLYSEVLDLLRYNSTEESDELERERRECAAITYSNMSACHIKLSSWADGLASSNSALELEPYLLKAILRRARCKFELNDFNGCRDDLSIAEHHRDIGPSGLHEIRKLRREIAVKERESRRREQSFFARIFG
;
A
#
# COMPACT_ATOMS: atom_id res chain seq x y z
N MET A 1 3.73 -23.51 -16.72
CA MET A 1 2.78 -23.18 -15.63
C MET A 1 2.23 -21.79 -15.91
N SER A 2 0.92 -21.60 -15.89
CA SER A 2 0.29 -20.28 -16.10
C SER A 2 0.36 -19.46 -14.83
N THR A 3 0.73 -18.20 -14.94
CA THR A 3 1.09 -17.34 -13.81
C THR A 3 0.16 -16.15 -13.65
N ALA A 4 -0.45 -15.69 -14.75
CA ALA A 4 -1.47 -14.65 -14.76
C ALA A 4 -2.47 -14.87 -15.90
N ILE A 5 -3.70 -14.41 -15.71
CA ILE A 5 -4.77 -14.46 -16.72
C ILE A 5 -5.58 -13.17 -16.65
N GLY A 6 -6.03 -12.67 -17.80
CA GLY A 6 -6.90 -11.49 -17.84
C GLY A 6 -7.81 -11.47 -19.04
N PHE A 7 -9.06 -11.09 -18.83
CA PHE A 7 -10.09 -11.02 -19.87
C PHE A 7 -10.17 -9.62 -20.45
N ASN A 8 -10.36 -9.54 -21.76
CA ASN A 8 -10.54 -8.26 -22.43
C ASN A 8 -11.90 -7.66 -22.02
N PRO A 9 -11.94 -6.42 -21.50
CA PRO A 9 -13.17 -5.83 -20.97
C PRO A 9 -14.20 -5.47 -22.04
N VAL A 10 -13.77 -5.31 -23.30
CA VAL A 10 -14.64 -4.98 -24.44
C VAL A 10 -15.00 -6.24 -25.23
N GLN A 11 -14.02 -7.13 -25.44
CA GLN A 11 -14.19 -8.38 -26.16
C GLN A 11 -14.19 -9.55 -25.16
N SER A 12 -15.33 -9.83 -24.54
CA SER A 12 -15.46 -10.86 -23.48
C SER A 12 -15.04 -12.28 -23.89
N TYR A 13 -14.94 -12.57 -25.19
CA TYR A 13 -14.45 -13.83 -25.73
C TYR A 13 -12.93 -13.89 -25.87
N VAL A 14 -12.21 -12.80 -25.65
CA VAL A 14 -10.74 -12.74 -25.72
C VAL A 14 -10.16 -12.70 -24.32
N PHE A 15 -9.15 -13.54 -24.07
CA PHE A 15 -8.36 -13.49 -22.85
C PHE A 15 -6.87 -13.60 -23.16
N ALA A 16 -6.05 -13.07 -22.26
CA ALA A 16 -4.60 -13.18 -22.29
C ALA A 16 -4.13 -14.09 -21.14
N LEU A 17 -3.06 -14.82 -21.40
CA LEU A 17 -2.41 -15.73 -20.47
C LEU A 17 -0.92 -15.41 -20.41
N GLY A 18 -0.43 -15.23 -19.18
CA GLY A 18 0.99 -15.22 -18.86
C GLY A 18 1.45 -16.60 -18.38
N GLU A 19 2.66 -16.96 -18.76
CA GLU A 19 3.31 -18.20 -18.33
C GLU A 19 4.62 -17.89 -17.60
N CYS A 20 5.26 -18.92 -17.04
CA CYS A 20 6.66 -18.88 -16.62
C CYS A 20 7.59 -18.80 -17.85
N SER A 21 7.38 -17.80 -18.69
CA SER A 21 8.20 -17.48 -19.84
C SER A 21 8.00 -15.99 -20.17
N LYS A 22 8.87 -15.45 -21.04
CA LYS A 22 8.69 -14.10 -21.59
C LYS A 22 7.44 -13.95 -22.47
N VAL A 23 6.89 -15.06 -22.96
CA VAL A 23 5.82 -15.05 -23.96
C VAL A 23 4.47 -14.87 -23.29
N VAL A 24 3.72 -13.92 -23.82
CA VAL A 24 2.31 -13.71 -23.51
C VAL A 24 1.49 -14.21 -24.68
N ARG A 25 0.43 -14.96 -24.37
CA ARG A 25 -0.47 -15.53 -25.38
C ARG A 25 -1.86 -14.94 -25.22
N THR A 26 -2.53 -14.69 -26.33
CA THR A 26 -3.96 -14.31 -26.35
C THR A 26 -4.75 -15.39 -27.05
N PHE A 27 -5.97 -15.63 -26.56
CA PHE A 27 -6.84 -16.71 -27.01
C PHE A 27 -8.24 -16.18 -27.28
N ASP A 28 -8.95 -16.86 -28.19
CA ASP A 28 -10.40 -16.69 -28.38
C ASP A 28 -11.10 -17.90 -27.75
N MET A 29 -11.91 -17.66 -26.71
CA MET A 29 -12.62 -18.71 -25.98
C MET A 29 -13.51 -19.55 -26.90
N ARG A 30 -14.05 -18.97 -27.97
CA ARG A 30 -14.93 -19.69 -28.92
C ARG A 30 -14.14 -20.72 -29.71
N MET A 31 -12.92 -20.37 -30.11
CA MET A 31 -12.01 -21.29 -30.80
C MET A 31 -11.60 -22.42 -29.87
N VAL A 32 -11.15 -22.08 -28.65
CA VAL A 32 -10.73 -23.06 -27.63
C VAL A 32 -11.85 -24.04 -27.32
N ARG A 33 -13.05 -23.53 -27.04
CA ARG A 33 -14.22 -24.35 -26.75
C ARG A 33 -14.56 -25.30 -27.91
N SER A 34 -14.59 -24.79 -29.14
CA SER A 34 -14.90 -25.60 -30.32
C SER A 34 -13.90 -26.73 -30.54
N ALA A 35 -12.61 -26.52 -30.27
CA ALA A 35 -11.61 -27.58 -30.46
C ALA A 35 -11.62 -28.62 -29.33
N LEU A 36 -11.92 -28.20 -28.09
CA LEU A 36 -12.11 -29.11 -26.97
C LEU A 36 -13.36 -29.99 -27.16
N GLU A 37 -14.49 -29.40 -27.59
CA GLU A 37 -15.72 -30.13 -27.88
C GLU A 37 -15.56 -31.14 -29.04
N ALA A 38 -14.68 -30.82 -30.00
CA ALA A 38 -14.37 -31.69 -31.13
C ALA A 38 -13.27 -32.74 -30.84
N ASP A 39 -12.67 -32.74 -29.64
CA ASP A 39 -11.50 -33.55 -29.27
C ASP A 39 -10.30 -33.38 -30.24
N MET A 40 -10.18 -32.19 -30.82
CA MET A 40 -9.19 -31.84 -31.85
C MET A 40 -7.94 -31.15 -31.27
N CYS A 41 -7.86 -30.98 -29.95
CA CYS A 41 -6.81 -30.21 -29.29
C CYS A 41 -6.17 -31.00 -28.14
N HIS A 42 -4.93 -31.46 -28.36
CA HIS A 42 -4.10 -32.05 -27.31
C HIS A 42 -3.18 -31.04 -26.61
N ASP A 43 -2.99 -29.85 -27.20
CA ASP A 43 -2.17 -28.76 -26.65
C ASP A 43 -2.82 -27.40 -26.88
N VAL A 44 -3.39 -26.84 -25.81
CA VAL A 44 -4.12 -25.55 -25.84
C VAL A 44 -3.19 -24.40 -26.21
N SER A 45 -1.87 -24.49 -25.96
CA SER A 45 -0.94 -23.41 -26.26
C SER A 45 -0.86 -23.10 -27.76
N GLN A 46 -1.08 -24.11 -28.62
CA GLN A 46 -1.11 -23.97 -30.07
C GLN A 46 -2.35 -23.22 -30.58
N MET A 47 -3.39 -23.13 -29.75
CA MET A 47 -4.62 -22.42 -30.06
C MET A 47 -4.51 -20.90 -29.88
N ALA A 48 -3.35 -20.39 -29.45
CA ALA A 48 -3.15 -18.98 -29.28
C ALA A 48 -3.46 -18.21 -30.58
N VAL A 49 -4.26 -17.16 -30.46
CA VAL A 49 -4.56 -16.23 -31.55
C VAL A 49 -3.32 -15.39 -31.85
N ARG A 50 -2.65 -14.90 -30.80
CA ARG A 50 -1.36 -14.19 -30.89
C ARG A 50 -0.41 -14.64 -29.80
N GLN A 51 0.88 -14.63 -30.11
CA GLN A 51 1.97 -14.91 -29.17
C GLN A 51 3.01 -13.80 -29.33
N PHE A 52 3.39 -13.14 -28.24
CA PHE A 52 4.32 -12.01 -28.31
C PHE A 52 5.10 -11.82 -27.01
N TYR A 53 6.19 -11.05 -27.08
CA TYR A 53 6.97 -10.62 -25.91
C TYR A 53 7.55 -9.21 -26.17
N PRO A 54 7.78 -8.39 -25.13
CA PRO A 54 8.47 -7.12 -25.30
C PRO A 54 9.95 -7.33 -25.66
N GLU A 55 10.46 -6.65 -26.68
CA GLU A 55 11.84 -6.85 -27.17
C GLU A 55 12.91 -6.51 -26.13
N THR A 56 12.69 -5.47 -25.33
CA THR A 56 13.64 -4.96 -24.33
C THR A 56 13.71 -5.76 -23.02
N VAL A 57 12.79 -6.71 -22.81
CA VAL A 57 12.77 -7.58 -21.61
C VAL A 57 14.04 -8.47 -21.51
N MET A 58 14.85 -8.56 -22.57
CA MET A 58 16.03 -9.41 -22.65
C MET A 58 17.37 -8.75 -22.32
N GLU A 59 17.46 -7.42 -22.15
CA GLU A 59 18.76 -6.80 -21.82
C GLU A 59 19.20 -7.08 -20.37
N ASP A 60 18.24 -7.25 -19.45
CA ASP A 60 18.52 -7.30 -18.01
C ASP A 60 18.50 -8.71 -17.41
N ALA A 61 17.91 -9.71 -18.07
CA ALA A 61 17.72 -11.05 -17.51
C ALA A 61 18.92 -11.96 -17.81
N THR A 62 19.62 -12.39 -16.75
CA THR A 62 20.81 -13.27 -16.85
C THR A 62 20.44 -14.74 -17.12
N ASP A 63 19.24 -15.17 -16.71
CA ASP A 63 18.69 -16.51 -16.94
C ASP A 63 17.23 -16.42 -17.45
N PRO A 64 16.87 -17.09 -18.56
CA PRO A 64 15.48 -17.19 -19.03
C PRO A 64 14.48 -17.77 -18.03
N GLU A 65 14.91 -18.59 -17.07
CA GLU A 65 14.03 -19.19 -16.05
C GLU A 65 13.64 -18.22 -14.93
N ASP A 66 14.40 -17.13 -14.74
CA ASP A 66 14.09 -16.10 -13.73
C ASP A 66 12.97 -15.16 -14.19
N LEU A 67 12.64 -15.18 -15.49
CA LEU A 67 11.68 -14.28 -16.09
C LEU A 67 10.29 -14.92 -16.18
N ALA A 68 9.42 -14.55 -15.24
CA ALA A 68 8.02 -14.97 -15.21
C ALA A 68 7.07 -13.77 -15.22
N LEU A 69 5.97 -13.86 -15.97
CA LEU A 69 4.92 -12.85 -15.92
C LEU A 69 4.20 -12.96 -14.57
N SER A 70 4.29 -11.94 -13.73
CA SER A 70 3.74 -11.92 -12.37
C SER A 70 2.36 -11.25 -12.29
N GLY A 71 2.00 -10.46 -13.29
CA GLY A 71 0.73 -9.74 -13.35
C GLY A 71 0.39 -9.27 -14.76
N LEU A 72 -0.91 -9.15 -15.03
CA LEU A 72 -1.44 -8.76 -16.33
C LEU A 72 -2.71 -7.92 -16.15
N TRP A 73 -2.84 -6.85 -16.94
CA TRP A 73 -4.01 -5.96 -16.87
C TRP A 73 -4.38 -5.39 -18.24
N TRP A 74 -5.65 -5.47 -18.62
CA TRP A 74 -6.16 -4.85 -19.85
C TRP A 74 -6.55 -3.39 -19.63
N SER A 75 -6.28 -2.54 -20.62
CA SER A 75 -6.90 -1.22 -20.65
C SER A 75 -8.42 -1.33 -20.80
N GLN A 76 -9.13 -0.32 -20.32
CA GLN A 76 -10.59 -0.22 -20.36
C GLN A 76 -11.15 -0.28 -21.79
N ASP A 77 -10.40 0.22 -22.77
CA ASP A 77 -10.73 0.13 -24.20
C ASP A 77 -10.39 -1.23 -24.84
N GLY A 78 -9.75 -2.13 -24.09
CA GLY A 78 -9.35 -3.46 -24.56
C GLY A 78 -8.25 -3.47 -25.64
N ASN A 79 -7.58 -2.34 -25.88
CA ASN A 79 -6.60 -2.21 -26.97
C ASN A 79 -5.13 -2.12 -26.50
N SER A 80 -4.90 -2.06 -25.19
CA SER A 80 -3.57 -2.14 -24.58
C SER A 80 -3.53 -3.24 -23.52
N LEU A 81 -2.34 -3.81 -23.35
CA LEU A 81 -2.07 -4.85 -22.37
C LEU A 81 -0.87 -4.47 -21.52
N LEU A 82 -1.08 -4.37 -20.21
CA LEU A 82 -0.05 -4.13 -19.22
C LEU A 82 0.48 -5.48 -18.71
N LEU A 83 1.80 -5.57 -18.62
CA LEU A 83 2.55 -6.77 -18.33
C LEU A 83 3.55 -6.47 -17.22
N ASN A 84 3.48 -7.24 -16.15
CA ASN A 84 4.43 -7.17 -15.05
C ASN A 84 5.32 -8.43 -15.10
N TYR A 85 6.63 -8.26 -15.26
CA TYR A 85 7.59 -9.36 -15.17
C TYR A 85 8.31 -9.36 -13.82
N ARG A 86 8.63 -10.56 -13.35
CA ARG A 86 9.65 -10.79 -12.32
C ARG A 86 11.04 -10.53 -12.91
N GLY A 87 11.91 -9.91 -12.14
CA GLY A 87 13.28 -9.55 -12.51
C GLY A 87 13.39 -8.37 -13.48
N SER A 88 12.29 -7.70 -13.83
CA SER A 88 12.28 -6.66 -14.86
C SER A 88 11.20 -5.59 -14.62
N ASP A 89 11.09 -4.63 -15.53
CA ASP A 89 10.18 -3.49 -15.46
C ASP A 89 8.72 -3.86 -15.78
N VAL A 90 7.81 -2.88 -15.70
CA VAL A 90 6.43 -3.05 -16.20
C VAL A 90 6.37 -2.58 -17.64
N TYR A 91 5.68 -3.34 -18.49
CA TYR A 91 5.58 -3.07 -19.92
C TYR A 91 4.12 -2.86 -20.31
N GLU A 92 3.84 -1.89 -21.18
CA GLU A 92 2.54 -1.78 -21.85
C GLU A 92 2.72 -2.00 -23.34
N ILE A 93 2.02 -3.00 -23.88
CA ILE A 93 1.88 -3.20 -25.32
C ILE A 93 0.64 -2.45 -25.78
N ARG A 94 0.84 -1.48 -26.67
CA ARG A 94 -0.21 -0.63 -27.23
C ARG A 94 -0.69 -1.16 -28.56
N ASN A 95 -1.93 -0.81 -28.90
CA ASN A 95 -2.54 -1.16 -30.18
C ASN A 95 -2.47 -2.66 -30.47
N MET A 96 -2.95 -3.47 -29.52
CA MET A 96 -2.99 -4.92 -29.60
C MET A 96 -3.61 -5.45 -30.90
N ASN A 97 -4.56 -4.71 -31.48
CA ASN A 97 -5.17 -5.06 -32.77
C ASN A 97 -4.21 -4.96 -33.96
N LYS A 98 -3.18 -4.12 -33.88
CA LYS A 98 -2.15 -3.90 -34.90
C LYS A 98 -0.87 -4.72 -34.68
N VAL A 99 -0.81 -5.50 -33.59
CA VAL A 99 0.25 -6.47 -33.37
C VAL A 99 -0.06 -7.68 -34.26
N GLU A 100 0.38 -7.58 -35.51
CA GLU A 100 0.34 -8.69 -36.46
C GLU A 100 1.64 -9.49 -36.37
N PRO A 101 1.59 -10.82 -36.58
CA PRO A 101 2.81 -11.61 -36.73
C PRO A 101 3.57 -11.15 -37.96
N THR A 102 4.67 -10.44 -37.76
CA THR A 102 5.61 -10.10 -38.82
C THR A 102 6.21 -11.40 -39.37
N THR A 103 5.77 -11.79 -40.56
CA THR A 103 6.45 -12.81 -41.37
C THR A 103 7.77 -12.24 -41.86
N THR A 104 8.83 -12.34 -41.06
CA THR A 104 10.20 -12.16 -41.54
C THR A 104 10.86 -13.52 -41.78
N ALA A 105 10.84 -13.89 -43.06
CA ALA A 105 11.75 -14.74 -43.83
C ALA A 105 12.00 -16.22 -43.42
N SER A 106 11.62 -17.09 -44.37
CA SER A 106 12.20 -18.39 -44.71
C SER A 106 12.33 -19.48 -43.63
N SER A 107 11.23 -20.18 -43.35
CA SER A 107 11.29 -21.63 -43.17
C SER A 107 9.95 -22.27 -43.54
N SER A 108 10.04 -23.40 -44.25
CA SER A 108 8.94 -24.12 -44.89
C SER A 108 8.18 -25.01 -43.89
N SER A 109 7.19 -24.44 -43.21
CA SER A 109 6.05 -25.20 -42.66
C SER A 109 4.89 -24.27 -42.28
N PRO A 110 3.67 -24.48 -42.81
CA PRO A 110 2.54 -23.56 -42.62
C PRO A 110 1.79 -23.71 -41.29
N ALA A 111 2.41 -24.23 -40.21
CA ALA A 111 1.68 -24.64 -39.01
C ALA A 111 2.14 -24.02 -37.67
N SER A 112 3.25 -23.28 -37.59
CA SER A 112 3.63 -22.60 -36.35
C SER A 112 3.40 -21.08 -36.46
N LYS A 113 2.35 -20.59 -35.78
CA LYS A 113 2.20 -19.14 -35.54
C LYS A 113 3.44 -18.66 -34.77
N GLY A 114 4.31 -17.90 -35.44
CA GLY A 114 5.54 -17.40 -34.85
C GLY A 114 5.29 -16.46 -33.66
N VAL A 115 6.18 -16.49 -32.68
CA VAL A 115 6.17 -15.57 -31.54
C VAL A 115 6.74 -14.21 -31.99
N VAL A 116 6.01 -13.13 -31.71
CA VAL A 116 6.34 -11.78 -32.19
C VAL A 116 7.08 -10.98 -31.12
N ALA A 117 8.25 -10.45 -31.47
CA ALA A 117 8.93 -9.44 -30.65
C ALA A 117 8.25 -8.08 -30.85
N VAL A 118 7.76 -7.46 -29.78
CA VAL A 118 7.14 -6.13 -29.82
C VAL A 118 8.19 -5.08 -29.53
N GLY A 119 8.56 -4.33 -30.57
CA GLY A 119 9.54 -3.26 -30.47
C GLY A 119 8.99 -1.96 -29.86
N THR A 120 9.91 -1.03 -29.64
CA THR A 120 9.71 0.29 -29.03
C THR A 120 8.54 1.14 -29.57
N PRO A 121 8.16 1.16 -30.87
CA PRO A 121 7.07 2.03 -31.32
C PRO A 121 5.69 1.67 -30.77
N ASN A 122 5.50 0.42 -30.32
CA ASN A 122 4.26 -0.06 -29.70
C ASN A 122 4.42 -0.40 -28.22
N LEU A 123 5.61 -0.20 -27.65
CA LEU A 123 5.93 -0.54 -26.29
C LEU A 123 6.04 0.73 -25.42
N ARG A 124 5.59 0.65 -24.16
CA ARG A 124 6.00 1.57 -23.10
C ARG A 124 6.64 0.79 -21.97
N VAL A 125 7.62 1.39 -21.31
CA VAL A 125 8.36 0.80 -20.21
C VAL A 125 8.24 1.71 -18.99
N TYR A 126 7.86 1.13 -17.85
CA TYR A 126 7.74 1.83 -16.58
C TYR A 126 8.83 1.34 -15.63
N SER A 127 9.92 2.10 -15.59
CA SER A 127 11.13 1.76 -14.83
C SER A 127 11.18 2.39 -13.45
N GLY A 128 12.13 1.92 -12.63
CA GLY A 128 12.46 2.49 -11.32
C GLY A 128 11.96 1.68 -10.12
N ARG A 129 11.48 0.46 -10.35
CA ARG A 129 11.12 -0.51 -9.31
C ARG A 129 12.08 -1.70 -9.35
N ARG A 130 12.27 -2.38 -8.22
CA ARG A 130 12.94 -3.69 -8.15
C ARG A 130 11.91 -4.76 -7.78
N ASN A 131 11.89 -5.85 -8.55
CA ASN A 131 10.96 -6.95 -8.41
C ASN A 131 11.71 -8.29 -8.56
N GLU A 132 12.40 -8.74 -7.52
CA GLU A 132 13.29 -9.91 -7.54
C GLU A 132 12.89 -10.95 -6.47
N GLU A 133 12.32 -10.51 -5.34
CA GLU A 133 12.08 -11.35 -4.17
C GLU A 133 10.80 -12.19 -4.27
N THR A 134 9.74 -11.63 -4.85
CA THR A 134 8.43 -12.30 -4.92
C THR A 134 8.01 -12.58 -6.36
N PHE A 135 7.45 -13.77 -6.58
CA PHE A 135 6.97 -14.20 -7.89
C PHE A 135 5.63 -13.54 -8.28
N ALA A 136 4.74 -13.28 -7.32
CA ALA A 136 3.39 -12.79 -7.58
C ALA A 136 3.28 -11.28 -7.32
N LYS A 137 3.10 -10.50 -8.38
CA LYS A 137 2.87 -9.06 -8.30
C LYS A 137 1.84 -8.61 -9.31
N GLU A 138 0.72 -8.13 -8.80
CA GLU A 138 -0.32 -7.55 -9.64
C GLU A 138 0.09 -6.16 -10.14
N CYS A 139 -0.49 -5.77 -11.25
CA CYS A 139 -0.40 -4.43 -11.81
C CYS A 139 -1.80 -3.98 -12.24
N CYS A 140 -2.04 -2.68 -12.25
CA CYS A 140 -3.34 -2.13 -12.66
C CYS A 140 -3.22 -0.77 -13.32
N MET A 141 -4.31 -0.35 -13.98
CA MET A 141 -4.49 0.99 -14.50
C MET A 141 -5.48 1.79 -13.64
N LEU A 142 -5.23 3.09 -13.46
CA LEU A 142 -5.98 3.98 -12.59
C LEU A 142 -6.46 5.24 -13.33
N GLY A 143 -7.58 5.82 -12.85
CA GLY A 143 -8.08 7.11 -13.31
C GLY A 143 -8.42 7.14 -14.80
N GLY A 144 -9.18 6.15 -15.27
CA GLY A 144 -9.52 6.00 -16.70
C GLY A 144 -8.30 5.72 -17.57
N ASP A 145 -7.46 4.78 -17.15
CA ASP A 145 -6.20 4.40 -17.80
C ASP A 145 -5.18 5.52 -17.98
N ARG A 146 -5.25 6.57 -17.17
CA ARG A 146 -4.26 7.66 -17.21
C ARG A 146 -2.97 7.27 -16.48
N TYR A 147 -3.08 6.45 -15.45
CA TYR A 147 -1.94 6.03 -14.63
C TYR A 147 -1.79 4.53 -14.60
N VAL A 148 -0.56 4.07 -14.38
CA VAL A 148 -0.20 2.67 -14.17
C VAL A 148 0.29 2.51 -12.74
N ALA A 149 -0.13 1.45 -12.05
CA ALA A 149 0.32 1.16 -10.69
C ALA A 149 0.75 -0.30 -10.50
N THR A 150 1.77 -0.51 -9.66
CA THR A 150 2.25 -1.84 -9.25
C THR A 150 2.86 -1.78 -7.85
N GLY A 151 2.84 -2.90 -7.14
CA GLY A 151 3.65 -3.09 -5.93
C GLY A 151 5.13 -3.35 -6.23
N GLY A 152 5.99 -3.18 -5.22
CA GLY A 152 7.42 -3.51 -5.26
C GLY A 152 7.89 -4.28 -4.02
N ASP A 153 9.11 -4.81 -4.07
CA ASP A 153 9.71 -5.60 -2.97
C ASP A 153 10.27 -4.77 -1.81
N CYS A 154 10.20 -3.43 -1.92
CA CYS A 154 10.56 -2.52 -0.82
C CYS A 154 9.34 -2.03 -0.02
N GLY A 155 8.19 -2.65 -0.24
CA GLY A 155 6.93 -2.33 0.45
C GLY A 155 6.28 -1.04 -0.07
N HIS A 156 6.74 -0.56 -1.23
CA HIS A 156 6.18 0.62 -1.87
C HIS A 156 5.28 0.25 -3.05
N VAL A 157 4.27 1.05 -3.27
CA VAL A 157 3.49 1.10 -4.50
C VAL A 157 4.05 2.21 -5.38
N TYR A 158 4.20 1.92 -6.65
CA TYR A 158 4.69 2.84 -7.65
C TYR A 158 3.54 3.20 -8.59
N ILE A 159 3.41 4.49 -8.90
CA ILE A 159 2.39 5.01 -9.81
C ILE A 159 3.06 5.87 -10.87
N TRP A 160 2.90 5.50 -12.14
CA TRP A 160 3.45 6.23 -13.28
C TRP A 160 2.35 6.92 -14.08
N ASP A 161 2.72 8.02 -14.71
CA ASP A 161 1.95 8.67 -15.76
C ASP A 161 2.07 7.85 -17.05
N ARG A 162 0.97 7.18 -17.46
CA ARG A 162 0.96 6.22 -18.58
C ARG A 162 1.56 6.77 -19.91
N PRO A 163 1.05 7.86 -20.53
CA PRO A 163 1.72 8.57 -21.62
C PRO A 163 3.19 8.97 -21.46
N THR A 164 3.59 9.64 -20.37
CA THR A 164 4.96 10.15 -20.24
C THR A 164 5.95 9.14 -19.69
N GLN A 165 5.48 8.00 -19.18
CA GLN A 165 6.27 6.95 -18.50
C GLN A 165 7.01 7.46 -17.24
N ARG A 166 6.72 8.68 -16.78
CA ARG A 166 7.35 9.25 -15.60
C ARG A 166 6.70 8.73 -14.33
N LEU A 167 7.53 8.33 -13.38
CA LEU A 167 7.09 7.99 -12.03
C LEU A 167 6.50 9.23 -11.36
N GLN A 168 5.23 9.16 -10.98
CA GLN A 168 4.50 10.25 -10.32
C GLN A 168 4.51 10.09 -8.81
N ARG A 169 4.37 8.85 -8.32
CA ARG A 169 4.33 8.56 -6.88
C ARG A 169 5.02 7.27 -6.53
N LYS A 170 5.63 7.27 -5.36
CA LYS A 170 6.13 6.09 -4.64
C LYS A 170 5.57 6.16 -3.21
N ILE A 171 4.72 5.23 -2.83
CA ILE A 171 3.94 5.29 -1.58
C ILE A 171 4.29 4.08 -0.72
N LYS A 172 4.73 4.28 0.53
CA LYS A 172 4.97 3.17 1.46
C LYS A 172 3.62 2.56 1.84
N ALA A 173 3.37 1.33 1.40
CA ALA A 173 2.09 0.66 1.54
C ALA A 173 2.16 -0.67 2.32
N ASP A 174 3.36 -1.21 2.53
CA ASP A 174 3.59 -2.40 3.34
C ASP A 174 4.98 -2.32 3.96
N THR A 175 5.21 -2.99 5.09
CA THR A 175 6.54 -3.05 5.72
C THR A 175 7.58 -3.64 4.78
N PHE A 176 7.25 -4.74 4.09
CA PHE A 176 8.22 -5.50 3.29
C PHE A 176 7.89 -5.51 1.82
N VAL A 177 6.76 -6.09 1.41
CA VAL A 177 6.48 -6.34 -0.01
C VAL A 177 5.03 -6.01 -0.29
N VAL A 178 4.77 -5.28 -1.39
CA VAL A 178 3.41 -5.13 -1.91
C VAL A 178 3.20 -6.12 -3.05
N ASN A 179 2.23 -7.00 -2.89
CA ASN A 179 1.92 -8.07 -3.84
C ASN A 179 0.70 -7.72 -4.71
N CYS A 180 -0.35 -7.18 -4.10
CA CYS A 180 -1.61 -6.92 -4.78
C CYS A 180 -1.89 -5.42 -4.87
N VAL A 181 -2.40 -5.00 -6.03
CA VAL A 181 -2.89 -3.63 -6.27
C VAL A 181 -4.21 -3.71 -7.02
N ALA A 182 -5.28 -3.17 -6.44
CA ALA A 182 -6.61 -3.24 -7.02
C ALA A 182 -7.22 -1.84 -7.13
N PRO A 183 -7.55 -1.37 -8.35
CA PRO A 183 -8.18 -0.07 -8.57
C PRO A 183 -9.66 -0.12 -8.18
N HIS A 184 -10.27 1.04 -7.94
CA HIS A 184 -11.72 1.12 -7.79
C HIS A 184 -12.44 0.69 -9.09
N PRO A 185 -13.46 -0.19 -9.03
CA PRO A 185 -14.10 -0.74 -10.22
C PRO A 185 -14.82 0.31 -11.08
N LEU A 186 -15.24 1.43 -10.49
CA LEU A 186 -15.90 2.53 -11.20
C LEU A 186 -14.94 3.62 -11.70
N GLY A 187 -13.62 3.42 -11.59
CA GLY A 187 -12.62 4.39 -12.06
C GLY A 187 -12.39 5.60 -11.14
N GLU A 188 -13.02 5.60 -9.96
CA GLU A 188 -12.74 6.56 -8.88
C GLU A 188 -11.26 6.51 -8.46
N PRO A 189 -10.71 7.60 -7.91
CA PRO A 189 -9.31 7.68 -7.54
C PRO A 189 -9.04 6.96 -6.21
N PHE A 190 -9.46 5.69 -6.11
CA PHE A 190 -9.12 4.81 -4.99
C PHE A 190 -8.29 3.62 -5.48
N LEU A 191 -7.30 3.28 -4.68
CA LEU A 191 -6.45 2.11 -4.87
C LEU A 191 -6.43 1.29 -3.57
N LEU A 192 -6.65 -0.01 -3.67
CA LEU A 192 -6.41 -0.96 -2.59
C LEU A 192 -5.05 -1.62 -2.79
N THR A 193 -4.36 -1.88 -1.69
CA THR A 193 -3.05 -2.52 -1.71
C THR A 193 -2.96 -3.53 -0.58
N SER A 194 -2.33 -4.67 -0.83
CA SER A 194 -1.99 -5.64 0.21
C SER A 194 -0.65 -6.31 -0.10
N GLY A 195 0.00 -6.76 0.96
CA GLY A 195 1.35 -7.27 0.91
C GLY A 195 1.56 -8.45 1.85
N ILE A 196 2.63 -8.40 2.64
CA ILE A 196 2.93 -9.40 3.68
C ILE A 196 2.29 -9.00 5.01
N ASP A 197 2.06 -7.70 5.23
CA ASP A 197 1.37 -7.21 6.42
C ASP A 197 -0.05 -7.82 6.51
N SER A 198 -0.57 -7.94 7.73
CA SER A 198 -1.89 -8.54 8.00
C SER A 198 -3.07 -7.60 7.72
N ASP A 199 -2.91 -6.63 6.81
CA ASP A 199 -3.91 -5.62 6.51
C ASP A 199 -4.07 -5.37 5.00
N VAL A 200 -5.18 -4.69 4.65
CA VAL A 200 -5.42 -4.16 3.32
C VAL A 200 -5.58 -2.66 3.46
N LYS A 201 -4.80 -1.90 2.70
CA LYS A 201 -4.75 -0.44 2.79
C LYS A 201 -5.49 0.18 1.60
N MET A 202 -6.27 1.23 1.87
CA MET A 202 -7.00 1.99 0.87
C MET A 202 -6.40 3.39 0.74
N TRP A 203 -6.13 3.80 -0.50
CA TRP A 203 -5.49 5.05 -0.85
C TRP A 203 -6.42 5.88 -1.70
N HIS A 204 -6.58 7.15 -1.35
CA HIS A 204 -7.15 8.13 -2.28
C HIS A 204 -6.03 8.69 -3.16
N THR A 205 -6.05 8.38 -4.45
CA THR A 205 -5.04 8.81 -5.43
C THR A 205 -5.33 10.22 -6.00
N GLY A 206 -6.43 10.86 -5.62
CA GLY A 206 -6.95 12.09 -6.24
C GLY A 206 -6.23 13.41 -5.92
N THR A 207 -4.98 13.40 -5.47
CA THR A 207 -4.14 14.61 -5.32
C THR A 207 -3.00 14.66 -6.34
N ILE A 208 -3.23 14.25 -7.58
CA ILE A 208 -2.27 14.48 -8.67
C ILE A 208 -2.61 15.85 -9.25
N ARG A 209 -2.06 16.93 -8.65
CA ARG A 209 -2.32 18.31 -9.11
C ARG A 209 -1.63 18.53 -10.45
N HIS A 210 -2.43 18.57 -11.52
CA HIS A 210 -2.13 19.42 -12.66
C HIS A 210 -2.28 20.88 -12.21
N THR A 211 -1.19 21.66 -12.23
CA THR A 211 -1.30 23.12 -12.15
C THR A 211 -1.86 23.63 -13.47
N LEU A 212 -3.19 23.70 -13.56
CA LEU A 212 -3.85 24.60 -14.50
C LEU A 212 -4.11 25.90 -13.73
N LYS A 213 -3.48 27.00 -14.17
CA LYS A 213 -3.82 28.35 -13.69
C LYS A 213 -5.32 28.54 -13.92
N ARG A 214 -6.06 28.79 -12.85
CA ARG A 214 -7.47 29.18 -12.96
C ARG A 214 -7.66 30.48 -12.19
N ASP A 215 -8.02 31.50 -12.94
CA ASP A 215 -8.42 32.80 -12.44
C ASP A 215 -9.54 32.68 -11.41
N CYS A 216 -9.41 33.49 -10.37
CA CYS A 216 -10.38 33.64 -9.31
C CYS A 216 -11.70 34.19 -9.86
N SER A 217 -12.81 33.50 -9.62
CA SER A 217 -14.10 34.15 -9.33
C SER A 217 -15.14 33.14 -8.82
N SER A 218 -15.44 33.31 -7.53
CA SER A 218 -16.77 33.32 -6.87
C SER A 218 -17.79 32.19 -7.08
N ASN A 219 -18.11 31.58 -5.92
CA ASN A 219 -19.43 31.35 -5.30
C ASN A 219 -20.36 30.22 -5.77
N LEU A 220 -21.10 29.73 -4.74
CA LEU A 220 -22.33 28.91 -4.70
C LEU A 220 -22.09 27.39 -4.57
N LEU A 221 -22.66 26.62 -3.63
CA LEU A 221 -23.77 26.80 -2.69
C LEU A 221 -23.72 25.73 -1.57
N ASN A 222 -24.34 26.07 -0.44
CA ASN A 222 -24.67 25.23 0.71
C ASN A 222 -25.57 24.02 0.39
N GLY A 223 -25.40 22.93 1.16
CA GLY A 223 -26.38 21.84 1.30
C GLY A 223 -26.06 20.97 2.54
N GLY A 224 -27.02 20.83 3.45
CA GLY A 224 -26.88 20.28 4.82
C GLY A 224 -26.77 18.75 4.99
N PRO A 225 -27.07 18.22 6.20
CA PRO A 225 -26.19 17.26 6.87
C PRO A 225 -26.54 15.80 6.59
N SER A 226 -25.60 15.09 5.96
CA SER A 226 -25.56 13.62 5.94
C SER A 226 -24.34 13.20 6.76
N ARG A 227 -24.54 12.48 7.87
CA ARG A 227 -23.45 11.95 8.70
C ARG A 227 -22.48 11.14 7.82
N PRO A 228 -21.21 11.55 7.65
CA PRO A 228 -20.27 10.72 6.93
C PRO A 228 -19.82 9.57 7.84
N LEU A 229 -19.86 8.35 7.29
CA LEU A 229 -19.11 7.22 7.82
C LEU A 229 -17.65 7.64 7.99
N ARG A 230 -17.06 7.32 9.14
CA ARG A 230 -15.72 7.75 9.56
C ARG A 230 -14.67 7.08 8.66
N VAL A 231 -14.43 7.67 7.49
CA VAL A 231 -13.27 7.41 6.64
C VAL A 231 -12.06 7.96 7.39
N ARG A 232 -11.14 7.08 7.80
CA ARG A 232 -9.80 7.53 8.15
C ARG A 232 -9.10 7.94 6.88
N MET A 233 -9.17 9.22 6.56
CA MET A 233 -8.18 9.84 5.68
C MET A 233 -6.85 9.76 6.44
N PHE A 234 -6.02 8.77 6.11
CA PHE A 234 -4.61 8.87 6.41
C PHE A 234 -4.11 10.10 5.65
N GLY A 235 -3.81 11.17 6.40
CA GLY A 235 -3.12 12.32 5.85
C GLY A 235 -1.89 11.80 5.14
N SER A 236 -1.84 12.04 3.83
CA SER A 236 -0.62 11.97 3.05
C SER A 236 0.43 12.79 3.81
N GLN A 237 1.39 12.13 4.46
CA GLN A 237 2.57 12.84 4.88
C GLN A 237 3.31 13.25 3.61
N TRP A 238 3.23 14.55 3.35
CA TRP A 238 3.98 15.26 2.34
C TRP A 238 5.47 15.15 2.69
N GLU A 239 6.27 14.55 1.82
CA GLU A 239 7.65 14.98 1.60
C GLU A 239 7.64 15.85 0.35
N GLU A 240 7.21 17.10 0.54
CA GLU A 240 7.45 18.16 -0.43
C GLU A 240 8.92 18.56 -0.22
N GLN A 241 9.83 18.17 -1.13
CA GLN A 241 11.16 18.78 -1.16
C GLN A 241 11.03 20.22 -1.67
N THR A 242 10.53 21.10 -0.81
CA THR A 242 10.91 22.51 -0.85
C THR A 242 12.41 22.57 -0.57
N PRO A 243 13.20 23.44 -1.25
CA PRO A 243 14.59 23.63 -0.88
C PRO A 243 14.64 23.87 0.63
N PRO A 244 15.53 23.18 1.37
CA PRO A 244 15.54 23.26 2.83
C PRO A 244 15.76 24.73 3.18
N THR A 245 14.74 25.35 3.78
CA THR A 245 14.96 26.58 4.52
C THR A 245 15.94 26.19 5.61
N ILE A 246 17.22 26.55 5.45
CA ILE A 246 18.23 26.28 6.47
C ILE A 246 17.82 27.10 7.68
N ILE A 247 17.24 26.44 8.67
CA ILE A 247 16.82 27.03 9.93
C ILE A 247 18.06 27.10 10.83
N THR A 248 18.30 28.24 11.48
CA THR A 248 19.42 28.41 12.40
C THR A 248 19.22 27.58 13.68
N ILE A 249 20.31 27.23 14.36
CA ILE A 249 20.27 26.51 15.65
C ILE A 249 19.40 27.23 16.70
N GLU A 250 19.41 28.56 16.70
CA GLU A 250 18.58 29.38 17.61
C GLU A 250 17.08 29.23 17.32
N GLU A 251 16.69 29.20 16.04
CA GLU A 251 15.30 28.99 15.63
C GLU A 251 14.85 27.56 15.90
N VAL A 252 15.73 26.56 15.74
CA VAL A 252 15.46 25.18 16.18
C VAL A 252 15.15 25.12 17.66
N ARG A 253 16.01 25.72 18.50
CA ARG A 253 15.82 25.77 19.96
C ARG A 253 14.50 26.47 20.33
N SER A 254 14.23 27.63 19.73
CA SER A 254 12.98 28.38 19.92
C SER A 254 11.74 27.53 19.60
N ARG A 255 11.77 26.74 18.52
CA ARG A 255 10.66 25.84 18.16
C ARG A 255 10.47 24.70 19.15
N ILE A 256 11.57 24.10 19.62
CA ILE A 256 11.53 23.07 20.66
C ILE A 256 10.91 23.65 21.93
N ASP A 257 11.36 24.83 22.38
CA ASP A 257 10.80 25.51 23.56
C ASP A 257 9.29 25.79 23.41
N GLN A 258 8.87 26.29 22.24
CA GLN A 258 7.45 26.49 21.92
C GLN A 258 6.67 25.18 21.95
N ALA A 259 7.23 24.09 21.41
CA ALA A 259 6.63 22.77 21.44
C ALA A 259 6.48 22.24 22.87
N HIS A 260 7.46 22.46 23.74
CA HIS A 260 7.38 22.11 25.16
C HIS A 260 6.25 22.85 25.87
N ASN A 261 6.13 24.16 25.66
CA ASN A 261 5.05 24.97 26.23
C ASN A 261 3.67 24.51 25.72
N ARG A 262 3.54 24.33 24.40
CA ARG A 262 2.27 23.90 23.79
C ARG A 262 1.84 22.51 24.25
N ARG A 263 2.82 21.62 24.49
CA ARG A 263 2.58 20.29 25.06
C ARG A 263 2.10 20.37 26.51
N GLN A 264 2.51 21.37 27.29
CA GLN A 264 1.98 21.60 28.64
C GLN A 264 0.51 22.00 28.59
N ASP A 265 0.11 22.90 27.69
CA ASP A 265 -1.30 23.25 27.45
C ASP A 265 -2.13 22.02 27.07
N ALA A 266 -1.58 21.16 26.21
CA ALA A 266 -2.23 19.91 25.81
C ALA A 266 -2.40 18.95 27.01
N ASN A 267 -1.38 18.86 27.87
CA ASN A 267 -1.46 18.07 29.11
C ASN A 267 -2.50 18.65 30.09
N GLU A 268 -2.69 19.97 30.12
CA GLU A 268 -3.74 20.62 30.91
C GLU A 268 -5.13 20.28 30.38
N ALA A 269 -5.36 20.41 29.08
CA ALA A 269 -6.61 19.99 28.45
C ALA A 269 -6.90 18.49 28.70
N PHE A 270 -5.85 17.65 28.72
CA PHE A 270 -5.98 16.24 29.08
C PHE A 270 -6.41 16.04 30.54
N ARG A 271 -5.83 16.79 31.49
CA ARG A 271 -6.21 16.76 32.92
C ARG A 271 -7.67 17.19 33.12
N GLU A 272 -8.14 18.16 32.35
CA GLU A 272 -9.53 18.63 32.34
C GLU A 272 -10.50 17.70 31.58
N SER A 273 -10.04 16.54 31.11
CA SER A 273 -10.83 15.58 30.32
C SER A 273 -11.33 16.10 28.96
N ARG A 274 -10.77 17.20 28.46
CA ARG A 274 -11.05 17.74 27.12
C ARG A 274 -10.15 17.06 26.08
N TYR A 275 -10.36 15.76 25.87
CA TYR A 275 -9.45 14.92 25.07
C TYR A 275 -9.37 15.31 23.59
N GLU A 276 -10.47 15.74 22.98
CA GLU A 276 -10.48 16.20 21.58
C GLU A 276 -9.69 17.49 21.41
N THR A 277 -9.86 18.44 22.33
CA THR A 277 -9.03 19.65 22.37
C THR A 277 -7.56 19.29 22.59
N ALA A 278 -7.26 18.40 23.53
CA ALA A 278 -5.89 17.94 23.77
C ALA A 278 -5.24 17.34 22.52
N LEU A 279 -5.99 16.58 21.70
CA LEU A 279 -5.49 16.04 20.42
C LEU A 279 -5.11 17.13 19.41
N VAL A 280 -5.93 18.18 19.28
CA VAL A 280 -5.62 19.34 18.43
C VAL A 280 -4.35 20.02 18.92
N LEU A 281 -4.23 20.23 20.22
CA LEU A 281 -3.06 20.84 20.83
C LEU A 281 -1.79 20.00 20.61
N TYR A 282 -1.87 18.67 20.74
CA TYR A 282 -0.76 17.78 20.44
C TYR A 282 -0.40 17.76 18.95
N SER A 283 -1.35 17.90 18.02
CA SER A 283 -1.01 18.02 16.59
C SER A 283 -0.23 19.30 16.31
N GLU A 284 -0.58 20.42 16.94
CA GLU A 284 0.17 21.68 16.81
C GLU A 284 1.61 21.55 17.34
N VAL A 285 1.82 20.78 18.42
CA VAL A 285 3.15 20.45 18.92
C VAL A 285 3.98 19.72 17.86
N LEU A 286 3.39 18.72 17.18
CA LEU A 286 4.09 17.97 16.13
C LEU A 286 4.40 18.83 14.90
N ASP A 287 3.54 19.80 14.57
CA ASP A 287 3.78 20.74 13.49
C ASP A 287 4.97 21.68 13.79
N LEU A 288 5.13 22.11 15.05
CA LEU A 288 6.31 22.88 15.47
C LEU A 288 7.62 22.08 15.34
N LEU A 289 7.56 20.77 15.60
CA LEU A 289 8.71 19.87 15.51
C LEU A 289 8.99 19.38 14.08
N ARG A 290 8.11 19.70 13.11
CA ARG A 290 8.23 19.33 11.70
C ARG A 290 9.07 20.36 10.94
N TYR A 291 10.37 20.10 10.84
CA TYR A 291 11.30 20.87 10.02
C TYR A 291 12.46 20.01 9.51
N ASN A 292 13.12 20.49 8.46
CA ASN A 292 14.37 19.93 7.94
C ASN A 292 15.50 20.90 8.29
N SER A 293 16.51 20.43 9.03
CA SER A 293 17.72 21.19 9.34
C SER A 293 18.94 20.46 8.79
N THR A 294 19.91 21.20 8.26
CA THR A 294 21.23 20.69 7.83
C THR A 294 22.30 20.88 8.91
N GLU A 295 22.01 21.64 9.96
CA GLU A 295 22.96 22.08 11.01
C GLU A 295 22.40 21.86 12.44
N GLU A 296 21.57 20.83 12.64
CA GLU A 296 21.07 20.49 13.99
C GLU A 296 22.18 19.83 14.82
N SER A 297 22.37 20.29 16.06
CA SER A 297 23.23 19.60 17.04
C SER A 297 22.58 18.29 17.46
N ASP A 298 23.37 17.22 17.62
CA ASP A 298 22.93 15.90 18.12
C ASP A 298 22.08 15.99 19.41
N GLU A 299 22.33 17.01 20.24
CA GLU A 299 21.56 17.28 21.45
C GLU A 299 20.13 17.74 21.16
N LEU A 300 19.96 18.68 20.22
CA LEU A 300 18.66 19.24 19.84
C LEU A 300 17.84 18.22 19.04
N GLU A 301 18.50 17.42 18.19
CA GLU A 301 17.80 16.35 17.47
C GLU A 301 17.23 15.31 18.44
N ARG A 302 17.99 14.98 19.50
CA ARG A 302 17.54 14.07 20.55
C ARG A 302 16.38 14.66 21.35
N GLU A 303 16.48 15.92 21.77
CA GLU A 303 15.42 16.61 22.51
C GLU A 303 14.13 16.71 21.68
N ARG A 304 14.24 17.02 20.40
CA ARG A 304 13.13 17.02 19.43
C ARG A 304 12.47 15.64 19.33
N ARG A 305 13.27 14.59 19.13
CA ARG A 305 12.79 13.20 19.02
C ARG A 305 12.07 12.77 20.28
N GLU A 306 12.64 13.04 21.45
CA GLU A 306 12.05 12.72 22.74
C GLU A 306 10.72 13.46 22.94
N CYS A 307 10.68 14.76 22.65
CA CYS A 307 9.46 15.56 22.76
C CYS A 307 8.35 15.05 21.83
N ALA A 308 8.68 14.67 20.59
CA ALA A 308 7.76 14.07 19.65
C ALA A 308 7.25 12.69 20.11
N ALA A 309 8.13 11.82 20.59
CA ALA A 309 7.77 10.49 21.09
C ALA A 309 6.80 10.56 22.28
N ILE A 310 7.08 11.46 23.24
CA ILE A 310 6.21 11.70 24.39
C ILE A 310 4.85 12.24 23.93
N THR A 311 4.83 13.14 22.94
CA THR A 311 3.61 13.74 22.38
C THR A 311 2.73 12.67 21.73
N TYR A 312 3.27 11.84 20.85
CA TYR A 312 2.55 10.71 20.26
C TYR A 312 2.03 9.73 21.32
N SER A 313 2.84 9.43 22.34
CA SER A 313 2.42 8.59 23.45
C SER A 313 1.21 9.18 24.19
N ASN A 314 1.19 10.49 24.43
CA ASN A 314 0.07 11.18 25.08
C ASN A 314 -1.18 11.27 24.20
N MET A 315 -1.03 11.44 22.88
CA MET A 315 -2.14 11.31 21.94
C MET A 315 -2.77 9.92 22.00
N SER A 316 -1.96 8.86 22.12
CA SER A 316 -2.46 7.49 22.33
C SER A 316 -3.32 7.39 23.61
N ALA A 317 -2.91 8.05 24.70
CA ALA A 317 -3.72 8.12 25.92
C ALA A 317 -5.07 8.82 25.68
N CYS A 318 -5.11 9.89 24.90
CA CYS A 318 -6.36 10.59 24.54
C CYS A 318 -7.28 9.67 23.74
N HIS A 319 -6.74 8.98 22.74
CA HIS A 319 -7.50 8.04 21.93
C HIS A 319 -8.05 6.86 22.73
N ILE A 320 -7.28 6.33 23.69
CA ILE A 320 -7.75 5.31 24.64
C ILE A 320 -8.94 5.83 25.45
N LYS A 321 -8.88 7.08 25.95
CA LYS A 321 -9.99 7.69 26.69
C LYS A 321 -11.24 7.92 25.83
N LEU A 322 -11.04 8.18 24.53
CA LEU A 322 -12.10 8.33 23.54
C LEU A 322 -12.58 6.99 22.94
N SER A 323 -12.06 5.84 23.41
CA SER A 323 -12.32 4.51 22.85
C SER A 323 -11.97 4.38 21.35
N SER A 324 -11.08 5.22 20.83
CA SER A 324 -10.60 5.20 19.44
C SER A 324 -9.35 4.33 19.33
N TRP A 325 -9.50 3.02 19.56
CA TRP A 325 -8.38 2.07 19.77
C TRP A 325 -7.38 2.04 18.62
N ALA A 326 -7.86 2.04 17.38
CA ALA A 326 -6.98 1.98 16.22
C ALA A 326 -6.20 3.30 16.00
N ASP A 327 -6.67 4.44 16.53
CA ASP A 327 -5.91 5.71 16.43
C ASP A 327 -4.84 5.71 17.52
N GLY A 328 -5.21 5.23 18.72
CA GLY A 328 -4.26 5.01 19.81
C GLY A 328 -3.15 4.02 19.44
N LEU A 329 -3.47 2.96 18.70
CA LEU A 329 -2.48 2.02 18.16
C LEU A 329 -1.49 2.73 17.22
N ALA A 330 -2.00 3.53 16.28
CA ALA A 330 -1.16 4.28 15.34
C ALA A 330 -0.26 5.29 16.08
N SER A 331 -0.82 6.09 16.99
CA SER A 331 -0.04 7.03 17.80
C SER A 331 1.01 6.32 18.66
N SER A 332 0.69 5.16 19.24
CA SER A 332 1.66 4.35 19.97
C SER A 332 2.79 3.82 19.09
N ASN A 333 2.51 3.42 17.85
CA ASN A 333 3.54 2.98 16.91
C ASN A 333 4.48 4.14 16.53
N SER A 334 3.94 5.30 16.18
CA SER A 334 4.76 6.49 15.88
C SER A 334 5.62 6.92 17.07
N ALA A 335 5.14 6.74 18.31
CA ALA A 335 5.97 6.99 19.49
C ALA A 335 7.15 6.01 19.61
N LEU A 336 6.94 4.74 19.27
CA LEU A 336 7.96 3.67 19.37
C LEU A 336 8.92 3.65 18.17
N GLU A 337 8.53 4.20 17.03
CA GLU A 337 9.45 4.44 15.90
C GLU A 337 10.52 5.48 16.28
N LEU A 338 10.16 6.46 17.11
CA LEU A 338 11.08 7.47 17.62
C LEU A 338 11.86 6.96 18.82
N GLU A 339 11.17 6.39 19.82
CA GLU A 339 11.76 5.89 21.06
C GLU A 339 11.29 4.44 21.34
N PRO A 340 12.02 3.42 20.85
CA PRO A 340 11.59 2.01 20.90
C PRO A 340 11.33 1.46 22.30
N TYR A 341 11.96 2.04 23.31
CA TYR A 341 11.85 1.60 24.70
C TYR A 341 10.94 2.50 25.54
N LEU A 342 10.07 3.33 24.94
CA LEU A 342 9.17 4.18 25.70
C LEU A 342 8.06 3.36 26.40
N LEU A 343 8.27 2.99 27.67
CA LEU A 343 7.38 2.11 28.45
C LEU A 343 5.88 2.49 28.37
N LYS A 344 5.57 3.79 28.49
CA LYS A 344 4.17 4.26 28.41
C LYS A 344 3.55 3.98 27.04
N ALA A 345 4.31 4.14 25.96
CA ALA A 345 3.81 3.86 24.61
C ALA A 345 3.56 2.36 24.41
N ILE A 346 4.44 1.50 24.93
CA ILE A 346 4.31 0.03 24.91
C ILE A 346 3.03 -0.42 25.63
N LEU A 347 2.82 0.04 26.88
CA LEU A 347 1.63 -0.32 27.65
C LEU A 347 0.33 0.16 26.98
N ARG A 348 0.34 1.39 26.44
CA ARG A 348 -0.78 1.94 25.67
C ARG A 348 -1.04 1.14 24.39
N ARG A 349 0.02 0.69 23.70
CA ARG A 349 -0.09 -0.18 22.51
C ARG A 349 -0.72 -1.53 22.85
N ALA A 350 -0.24 -2.17 23.92
CA ALA A 350 -0.80 -3.42 24.43
C ALA A 350 -2.30 -3.28 24.72
N ARG A 351 -2.71 -2.16 25.34
CA ARG A 351 -4.12 -1.88 25.62
C ARG A 351 -4.94 -1.73 24.33
N CYS A 352 -4.45 -0.98 23.35
CA CYS A 352 -5.13 -0.82 22.07
C CYS A 352 -5.27 -2.16 21.32
N LYS A 353 -4.21 -2.97 21.27
CA LYS A 353 -4.24 -4.32 20.65
C LYS A 353 -5.24 -5.25 21.33
N PHE A 354 -5.31 -5.23 22.66
CA PHE A 354 -6.30 -5.99 23.41
C PHE A 354 -7.75 -5.66 23.02
N GLU A 355 -8.08 -4.37 22.86
CA GLU A 355 -9.42 -3.95 22.47
C GLU A 355 -9.72 -4.22 20.99
N LEU A 356 -8.68 -4.30 20.15
CA LEU A 356 -8.77 -4.71 18.74
C LEU A 356 -8.75 -6.24 18.55
N ASN A 357 -8.79 -7.02 19.63
CA ASN A 357 -8.72 -8.49 19.65
C ASN A 357 -7.41 -9.09 19.10
N ASP A 358 -6.35 -8.29 18.98
CA ASP A 358 -4.99 -8.80 18.76
C ASP A 358 -4.37 -9.23 20.10
N PHE A 359 -4.73 -10.42 20.55
CA PHE A 359 -4.26 -10.95 21.83
C PHE A 359 -2.79 -11.38 21.80
N ASN A 360 -2.28 -11.79 20.64
CA ASN A 360 -0.88 -12.21 20.48
C ASN A 360 0.04 -11.01 20.55
N GLY A 361 -0.19 -9.98 19.72
CA GLY A 361 0.60 -8.77 19.75
C GLY A 361 0.49 -8.01 21.08
N CYS A 362 -0.64 -8.15 21.79
CA CYS A 362 -0.77 -7.65 23.16
C CYS A 362 0.17 -8.39 24.13
N ARG A 363 0.25 -9.72 24.09
CA ARG A 363 1.15 -10.51 24.95
C ARG A 363 2.61 -10.15 24.73
N ASP A 364 3.00 -9.93 23.47
CA ASP A 364 4.37 -9.53 23.12
C ASP A 364 4.72 -8.18 23.76
N ASP A 365 3.85 -7.18 23.61
CA ASP A 365 4.04 -5.86 24.23
C ASP A 365 4.09 -5.94 25.76
N LEU A 366 3.26 -6.78 26.38
CA LEU A 366 3.28 -7.00 27.82
C LEU A 366 4.56 -7.69 28.30
N SER A 367 5.12 -8.61 27.51
CA SER A 367 6.40 -9.26 27.80
C SER A 367 7.56 -8.25 27.76
N ILE A 368 7.57 -7.38 26.75
CA ILE A 368 8.56 -6.30 26.62
C ILE A 368 8.44 -5.33 27.81
N ALA A 369 7.22 -4.93 28.16
CA ALA A 369 6.99 -4.01 29.28
C ALA A 369 7.38 -4.60 30.64
N GLU A 370 7.22 -5.91 30.85
CA GLU A 370 7.57 -6.60 32.10
C GLU A 370 9.09 -6.61 32.36
N HIS A 371 9.89 -6.67 31.30
CA HIS A 371 11.36 -6.65 31.39
C HIS A 371 11.94 -5.22 31.30
N HIS A 372 11.10 -4.21 31.22
CA HIS A 372 11.54 -2.82 31.09
C HIS A 372 12.16 -2.30 32.40
N ARG A 373 13.28 -1.57 32.31
CA ARG A 373 14.02 -1.06 33.48
C ARG A 373 13.16 -0.20 34.42
N ASP A 374 12.30 0.64 33.85
CA ASP A 374 11.48 1.60 34.60
C ASP A 374 10.09 1.07 35.01
N ILE A 375 9.89 -0.25 34.99
CA ILE A 375 8.60 -0.84 35.34
C ILE A 375 8.32 -0.70 36.84
N GLY A 376 7.39 0.20 37.18
CA GLY A 376 6.92 0.36 38.56
C GLY A 376 5.83 -0.65 38.96
N PRO A 377 5.46 -0.72 40.26
CA PRO A 377 4.39 -1.60 40.75
C PRO A 377 3.05 -1.40 40.04
N SER A 378 2.74 -0.15 39.67
CA SER A 378 1.53 0.19 38.89
C SER A 378 1.54 -0.44 37.50
N GLY A 379 2.69 -0.45 36.82
CA GLY A 379 2.82 -1.05 35.50
C GLY A 379 2.69 -2.57 35.57
N LEU A 380 3.32 -3.22 36.55
CA LEU A 380 3.14 -4.66 36.81
C LEU A 380 1.69 -5.02 37.13
N HIS A 381 0.97 -4.17 37.88
CA HIS A 381 -0.46 -4.36 38.12
C HIS A 381 -1.28 -4.29 36.83
N GLU A 382 -1.00 -3.33 35.95
CA GLU A 382 -1.66 -3.18 34.66
C GLU A 382 -1.40 -4.39 33.75
N ILE A 383 -0.16 -4.89 33.70
CA ILE A 383 0.21 -6.11 32.96
C ILE A 383 -0.58 -7.32 33.47
N ARG A 384 -0.60 -7.54 34.80
CA ARG A 384 -1.36 -8.65 35.41
C ARG A 384 -2.87 -8.52 35.19
N LYS A 385 -3.40 -7.29 35.15
CA LYS A 385 -4.81 -7.03 34.85
C LYS A 385 -5.12 -7.40 33.40
N LEU A 386 -4.37 -6.89 32.42
CA LEU A 386 -4.55 -7.19 31.00
C LEU A 386 -4.42 -8.70 30.71
N ARG A 387 -3.43 -9.39 31.31
CA ARG A 387 -3.30 -10.86 31.16
C ARG A 387 -4.54 -11.63 31.62
N ARG A 388 -5.16 -11.20 32.74
CA ARG A 388 -6.42 -11.79 33.21
C ARG A 388 -7.59 -11.50 32.27
N GLU A 389 -7.68 -10.28 31.75
CA GLU A 389 -8.73 -9.89 30.80
C GLU A 389 -8.64 -10.66 29.47
N ILE A 390 -7.42 -10.88 28.95
CA ILE A 390 -7.18 -11.74 27.76
C ILE A 390 -7.69 -13.16 28.01
N ALA A 391 -7.32 -13.76 29.15
CA ALA A 391 -7.73 -15.12 29.48
C ALA A 391 -9.25 -15.27 29.60
N VAL A 392 -9.95 -14.24 30.07
CA VAL A 392 -11.43 -14.22 30.14
C VAL A 392 -12.02 -14.12 28.73
N LYS A 393 -11.60 -13.15 27.90
CA LYS A 393 -12.12 -12.99 26.53
C LYS A 393 -11.90 -14.23 25.67
N GLU A 394 -10.74 -14.89 25.76
CA GLU A 394 -10.47 -16.13 25.01
C GLU A 394 -11.34 -17.31 25.48
N ARG A 395 -11.66 -17.40 26.78
CA ARG A 395 -12.60 -18.42 27.30
C ARG A 395 -14.02 -18.15 26.80
N GLU A 396 -14.43 -16.89 26.74
CA GLU A 396 -15.72 -16.50 26.19
C GLU A 396 -15.81 -16.78 24.68
N SER A 397 -14.77 -16.48 23.89
CA SER A 397 -14.74 -16.81 22.46
C SER A 397 -14.87 -18.32 22.24
N ARG A 398 -14.07 -19.12 22.95
CA ARG A 398 -14.14 -20.59 22.86
C ARG A 398 -15.51 -21.15 23.25
N ARG A 399 -16.15 -20.60 24.28
CA ARG A 399 -17.52 -20.99 24.67
C ARG A 399 -18.55 -20.65 23.60
N ARG A 400 -18.44 -19.47 22.97
CA ARG A 400 -19.31 -19.05 21.87
C ARG A 400 -19.12 -19.94 20.64
N GLU A 401 -17.87 -20.26 20.28
CA GLU A 401 -17.54 -21.18 19.20
C GLU A 401 -18.10 -22.59 19.47
N GLN A 402 -17.87 -23.14 20.67
CA GLN A 402 -18.43 -24.45 21.06
C GLN A 402 -19.95 -24.48 20.98
N SER A 403 -20.63 -23.44 21.48
CA SER A 403 -22.09 -23.33 21.39
C SER A 403 -22.58 -23.18 19.95
N PHE A 404 -21.84 -22.46 19.10
CA PHE A 404 -22.16 -22.30 17.68
C PHE A 404 -22.03 -23.63 16.93
N PHE A 405 -20.93 -24.35 17.12
CA PHE A 405 -20.70 -25.67 16.53
C PHE A 405 -21.70 -26.72 17.02
N ALA A 406 -22.03 -26.72 18.31
CA ALA A 406 -23.06 -27.61 18.86
C ALA A 406 -24.45 -27.38 18.23
N ARG A 407 -24.77 -26.15 17.79
CA ARG A 407 -26.04 -25.82 17.12
C ARG A 407 -26.06 -26.15 15.63
N ILE A 408 -24.90 -26.28 14.99
CA ILE A 408 -24.78 -26.61 13.56
C ILE A 408 -24.75 -28.13 13.36
N PHE A 409 -24.13 -28.86 14.29
CA PHE A 409 -23.84 -30.30 14.13
C PHE A 409 -24.54 -31.22 15.13
N GLY A 410 -25.22 -30.66 16.14
CA GLY A 410 -26.11 -31.38 17.06
C GLY A 410 -27.56 -31.06 16.77
#